data_AF-A0A7Y0FWS5-F1
#
_entry.id   AF-A0A7Y0FWS5-F1
#
_cell.length_a   1.000
_cell.length_b   1.000
_cell.length_c   1.000
_cell.angle_alpha   90.00
_cell.angle_beta   90.00
_cell.angle_gamma   90.00
#
_symmetry.space_group_name_H-M   'P 1'
#
loop_
_entity.id
_entity.type
_entity.pdbx_description
1 polymer ?
#
loop_
_entity_poly.entity_id
_entity_poly.type
_entity_poly.pdbx_seq_one_letter_code
_entity_poly.pdbx_strand_id
1 'polypeptide(L)'
;MPNDHSRDKRAPGANGAKPAPPRRGARRLFVVLLLLFTGAILATSLLANGQRNLRALLDRYNIDWLDDEVPPIPRGTRPLAGRQVPADAIIFPSRLLSDVELAATGAFGREFRIRGEELCAAFDAAGIRNDGWKPGQFDPKISECLSETVLADNEAAGGNASFFFTAKGTPGGEVASIRMKLMAPETEQGEAAHRLLVKALEQVIALTQWRDLAIAVSKAEVLEDFHSVRFGLSLRFAHEFSAMRNFNLVILPVSRTSAMTRSRAFFDSAGWLELPSVIARLPAFLLPHVVRTEPSSAMPPSP
;
A
#
# COMPACT_ATOMS: atom_id res chain seq x y z
N MET A 1 80.58 -10.10 54.01
CA MET A 1 81.41 -11.33 54.13
C MET A 1 80.51 -12.45 54.62
N PRO A 2 80.67 -13.72 54.24
CA PRO A 2 81.20 -14.34 53.00
C PRO A 2 80.18 -15.36 52.40
N ASN A 3 80.14 -15.64 51.08
CA ASN A 3 80.87 -16.67 50.28
C ASN A 3 80.80 -18.11 50.85
N ASP A 4 80.79 -19.21 50.09
CA ASP A 4 80.52 -19.62 48.70
C ASP A 4 80.79 -21.16 48.70
N HIS A 5 80.33 -21.85 47.65
CA HIS A 5 80.81 -23.12 47.11
C HIS A 5 80.28 -24.46 47.68
N SER A 6 79.57 -25.21 46.83
CA SER A 6 80.18 -26.38 46.18
C SER A 6 79.38 -26.89 44.96
N ARG A 7 80.11 -27.60 44.10
CA ARG A 7 79.90 -27.90 42.68
C ARG A 7 79.34 -29.31 42.45
N ASP A 8 78.70 -29.44 41.28
CA ASP A 8 78.66 -30.58 40.34
C ASP A 8 78.08 -31.95 40.75
N LYS A 9 77.10 -32.42 39.96
CA LYS A 9 77.25 -33.59 39.06
C LYS A 9 76.11 -33.71 38.04
N ARG A 10 76.48 -34.23 36.85
CA ARG A 10 75.82 -34.16 35.55
C ARG A 10 74.62 -35.11 35.36
N ALA A 11 73.82 -34.75 34.33
CA ALA A 11 72.57 -35.29 33.80
C ALA A 11 72.56 -36.77 33.37
N PRO A 12 71.36 -37.27 32.98
CA PRO A 12 71.19 -37.59 31.57
C PRO A 12 69.91 -36.99 30.96
N GLY A 13 69.95 -36.79 29.63
CA GLY A 13 68.96 -36.04 28.88
C GLY A 13 67.64 -36.77 28.60
N ALA A 14 66.67 -35.97 28.18
CA ALA A 14 65.44 -36.41 27.53
C ALA A 14 65.12 -35.41 26.39
N ASN A 15 65.60 -35.81 25.21
CA ASN A 15 65.16 -35.49 23.85
C ASN A 15 64.09 -34.39 23.67
N GLY A 16 64.47 -33.36 22.92
CA GLY A 16 63.53 -32.41 22.32
C GLY A 16 62.51 -33.11 21.42
N ALA A 17 61.24 -33.06 21.82
CA ALA A 17 60.13 -33.40 20.96
C ALA A 17 59.95 -32.26 19.94
N LYS A 18 60.35 -32.51 18.69
CA LYS A 18 59.94 -31.69 17.55
C LYS A 18 58.40 -31.68 17.49
N PRO A 19 57.73 -30.53 17.30
CA PRO A 19 56.28 -30.52 17.15
C PRO A 19 55.90 -31.37 15.94
N ALA A 20 54.99 -32.32 16.15
CA ALA A 20 54.53 -33.25 15.13
C ALA A 20 53.95 -32.48 13.93
N PRO A 21 54.21 -32.92 12.67
CA PRO A 21 53.70 -32.24 11.51
C PRO A 21 52.16 -32.26 11.52
N PRO A 22 51.49 -31.14 11.18
CA PRO A 22 50.04 -31.08 11.24
C PRO A 22 49.43 -32.15 10.33
N ARG A 23 48.54 -32.96 10.90
CA ARG A 23 47.73 -33.93 10.15
C ARG A 23 47.07 -33.20 8.98
N ARG A 24 47.15 -33.75 7.76
CA ARG A 24 46.74 -33.11 6.49
C ARG A 24 45.35 -32.45 6.54
N GLY A 25 44.44 -32.93 7.38
CA GLY A 25 43.12 -32.32 7.61
C GLY A 25 43.15 -30.94 8.29
N ALA A 26 44.03 -30.73 9.28
CA ALA A 26 44.13 -29.45 10.00
C ALA A 26 44.68 -28.33 9.09
N ARG A 27 45.64 -28.67 8.21
CA ARG A 27 46.18 -27.72 7.22
C ARG A 27 45.12 -27.31 6.19
N ARG A 28 44.25 -28.24 5.78
CA ARG A 28 43.12 -27.94 4.87
C ARG A 28 42.09 -27.03 5.54
N LEU A 29 41.70 -27.33 6.78
CA LEU A 29 40.77 -26.50 7.55
C LEU A 29 41.31 -25.07 7.72
N PHE A 30 42.59 -24.92 8.06
CA PHE A 30 43.22 -23.62 8.20
C PHE A 30 43.21 -22.82 6.90
N VAL A 31 43.54 -23.45 5.76
CA VAL A 31 43.50 -22.78 4.44
C VAL A 31 42.08 -22.35 4.08
N VAL A 32 41.07 -23.19 4.37
CA VAL A 32 39.67 -22.84 4.12
C VAL A 32 39.23 -21.65 4.97
N LEU A 33 39.54 -21.67 6.27
CA LEU A 33 39.23 -20.56 7.17
C LEU A 33 39.94 -19.27 6.74
N LEU A 34 41.22 -19.36 6.37
CA LEU A 34 41.98 -18.21 5.88
C LEU A 34 41.30 -17.58 4.66
N LEU A 35 40.92 -18.39 3.66
CA LEU A 35 40.24 -17.92 2.46
C LEU A 35 38.87 -17.28 2.76
N LEU A 36 38.12 -17.85 3.70
CA LEU A 36 36.85 -17.28 4.14
C LEU A 36 37.03 -15.91 4.79
N PHE A 37 37.98 -15.77 5.70
CA PHE A 37 38.24 -14.50 6.38
C PHE A 37 38.79 -13.44 5.42
N THR A 38 39.74 -13.79 4.55
CA THR A 38 40.26 -12.84 3.56
C THR A 38 39.18 -12.44 2.57
N GLY A 39 38.33 -13.37 2.12
CA GLY A 39 37.18 -13.08 1.27
C GLY A 39 36.19 -12.12 1.92
N ALA A 40 35.85 -12.34 3.20
CA ALA A 40 34.95 -11.47 3.95
C ALA A 40 35.50 -10.04 4.14
N ILE A 41 36.81 -9.92 4.43
CA ILE A 41 37.48 -8.62 4.56
C ILE A 41 37.54 -7.90 3.21
N LEU A 42 37.84 -8.62 2.12
CA LEU A 42 37.90 -8.02 0.79
C LEU A 42 36.51 -7.55 0.34
N ALA A 43 35.47 -8.37 0.57
CA ALA A 43 34.09 -8.03 0.23
C ALA A 43 33.60 -6.80 1.00
N THR A 44 33.86 -6.73 2.31
CA THR A 44 33.49 -5.56 3.11
C THR A 44 34.24 -4.31 2.67
N SER A 45 35.54 -4.41 2.36
CA SER A 45 36.34 -3.28 1.84
C SER A 45 35.85 -2.77 0.47
N LEU A 46 35.46 -3.68 -0.43
CA LEU A 46 34.96 -3.35 -1.76
C LEU A 46 33.54 -2.76 -1.75
N LEU A 47 32.66 -3.29 -0.89
CA LEU A 47 31.25 -2.86 -0.80
C LEU A 47 31.04 -1.71 0.19
N ALA A 48 32.02 -1.34 1.00
CA ALA A 48 31.93 -0.22 1.92
C ALA A 48 31.63 1.10 1.19
N ASN A 49 30.89 1.98 1.88
CA ASN A 49 30.59 3.34 1.45
C ASN A 49 30.03 3.42 0.00
N GLY A 50 28.93 2.69 -0.24
CA GLY A 50 28.23 2.72 -1.53
C GLY A 50 29.03 2.11 -2.69
N GLN A 51 29.82 1.06 -2.43
CA GLN A 51 30.62 0.34 -3.44
C GLN A 51 31.69 1.22 -4.13
N ARG A 52 32.14 2.30 -3.48
CA ARG A 52 33.09 3.26 -4.07
C ARG A 52 34.41 2.60 -4.50
N ASN A 53 34.94 1.68 -3.69
CA ASN A 53 36.19 0.98 -3.99
C ASN A 53 36.03 -0.05 -5.11
N LEU A 54 34.86 -0.71 -5.17
CA LEU A 54 34.52 -1.62 -6.26
C LEU A 54 34.42 -0.88 -7.60
N ARG A 55 33.71 0.26 -7.64
CA ARG A 55 33.59 1.10 -8.84
C ARG A 55 34.96 1.59 -9.34
N ALA A 56 35.81 2.11 -8.45
CA ALA A 56 37.15 2.54 -8.83
C ALA A 56 38.05 1.41 -9.37
N LEU A 57 37.83 0.17 -8.93
CA LEU A 57 38.54 -1.00 -9.44
C LEU A 57 38.00 -1.42 -10.81
N LEU A 58 36.68 -1.41 -11.00
CA LEU A 58 36.05 -1.72 -12.29
C LEU A 58 36.40 -0.69 -13.37
N ASP A 59 36.40 0.60 -13.03
CA ASP A 59 36.85 1.69 -13.92
C ASP A 59 38.31 1.48 -14.38
N ARG A 60 39.19 1.01 -13.48
CA ARG A 60 40.60 0.75 -13.82
C ARG A 60 40.77 -0.41 -14.81
N TYR A 61 39.87 -1.38 -14.79
CA TYR A 61 39.89 -2.53 -15.70
C TYR A 61 38.90 -2.39 -16.87
N ASN A 62 38.22 -1.25 -16.98
CA ASN A 62 37.28 -0.93 -18.05
C ASN A 62 36.14 -1.97 -18.16
N ILE A 63 35.59 -2.37 -17.00
CA ILE A 63 34.54 -3.39 -16.88
C ILE A 63 33.19 -2.70 -16.60
N ASP A 64 32.35 -2.59 -17.63
CA ASP A 64 31.07 -1.87 -17.63
C ASP A 64 29.91 -2.69 -17.02
N TRP A 65 30.09 -3.21 -15.80
CA TRP A 65 29.13 -4.14 -15.17
C TRP A 65 28.13 -3.44 -14.22
N LEU A 66 28.37 -2.18 -13.84
CA LEU A 66 27.64 -1.47 -12.79
C LEU A 66 26.99 -0.16 -13.25
N ASP A 67 26.87 0.03 -14.57
CA ASP A 67 26.28 1.24 -15.14
C ASP A 67 24.75 1.25 -14.97
N ASP A 68 24.30 1.56 -13.76
CA ASP A 68 23.13 2.40 -13.61
C ASP A 68 23.61 3.82 -13.89
N GLU A 69 23.05 4.41 -14.94
CA GLU A 69 23.33 5.76 -15.44
C GLU A 69 22.98 6.82 -14.38
N VAL A 70 23.81 6.94 -13.34
CA VAL A 70 23.76 8.06 -12.39
C VAL A 70 24.42 9.21 -13.12
N PRO A 71 23.68 10.25 -13.53
CA PRO A 71 24.28 11.39 -14.20
C PRO A 71 25.38 11.94 -13.28
N PRO A 72 26.57 12.25 -13.84
CA PRO A 72 27.67 12.76 -13.04
C PRO A 72 27.16 13.99 -12.29
N ILE A 73 27.20 13.95 -10.96
CA ILE A 73 26.98 15.12 -10.12
C ILE A 73 27.89 16.19 -10.71
N PRO A 74 27.36 17.31 -11.25
CA PRO A 74 28.20 18.30 -11.88
C PRO A 74 29.21 18.73 -10.83
N ARG A 75 30.48 18.40 -11.06
CA ARG A 75 31.58 18.89 -10.23
C ARG A 75 31.40 20.40 -10.24
N GLY A 76 31.11 20.95 -9.06
CA GLY A 76 30.69 22.33 -8.89
C GLY A 76 31.48 23.26 -9.81
N THR A 77 30.75 24.20 -10.42
CA THR A 77 31.29 25.19 -11.35
C THR A 77 32.66 25.64 -10.88
N ARG A 78 33.73 25.27 -11.60
CA ARG A 78 35.04 25.90 -11.40
C ARG A 78 34.79 27.40 -11.50
N PRO A 79 35.15 28.22 -10.49
CA PRO A 79 34.96 29.65 -10.60
C PRO A 79 35.72 30.10 -11.86
N LEU A 80 34.97 30.55 -12.86
CA LEU A 80 35.54 31.18 -14.04
C LEU A 80 36.32 32.39 -13.52
N ALA A 81 37.61 32.45 -13.85
CA ALA A 81 38.44 33.61 -13.55
C ALA A 81 37.95 34.78 -14.40
N GLY A 82 36.95 35.49 -13.89
CA GLY A 82 36.26 36.59 -14.53
C GLY A 82 35.60 37.47 -13.48
N ARG A 83 35.29 38.71 -13.88
CA ARG A 83 34.65 39.71 -13.02
C ARG A 83 33.34 39.13 -12.48
N GLN A 84 33.33 38.81 -11.19
CA GLN A 84 32.14 38.32 -10.50
C GLN A 84 31.06 39.39 -10.63
N VAL A 85 29.89 39.00 -11.14
CA VAL A 85 28.70 39.84 -11.06
C VAL A 85 28.38 39.98 -9.56
N PRO A 86 28.16 41.20 -9.04
CA PRO A 86 27.77 41.36 -7.64
C PRO A 86 26.52 40.51 -7.40
N ALA A 87 26.60 39.63 -6.40
CA ALA A 87 25.48 38.81 -6.01
C ALA A 87 24.41 39.74 -5.41
N ASP A 88 23.36 40.03 -6.18
CA ASP A 88 22.19 40.67 -5.62
C ASP A 88 21.57 39.69 -4.62
N ALA A 89 21.54 40.10 -3.35
CA ALA A 89 20.99 39.30 -2.28
C ALA A 89 19.47 39.21 -2.46
N ILE A 90 19.00 38.15 -3.11
CA ILE A 90 17.57 37.84 -3.20
C ILE A 90 17.14 37.34 -1.81
N ILE A 91 16.32 38.13 -1.12
CA ILE A 91 15.72 37.73 0.15
C ILE A 91 14.59 36.75 -0.15
N PHE A 92 14.82 35.46 0.10
CA PHE A 92 13.77 34.46 0.07
C PHE A 92 13.01 34.43 1.40
N PRO A 93 11.67 34.51 1.38
CA PRO A 93 10.87 34.16 2.55
C PRO A 93 11.26 32.77 3.06
N SER A 94 11.59 32.65 4.35
CA SER A 94 12.04 31.39 4.97
C SER A 94 11.07 30.23 4.73
N ARG A 95 9.77 30.50 4.63
CA ARG A 95 8.71 29.52 4.29
C ARG A 95 8.90 28.83 2.93
N LEU A 96 9.57 29.45 1.97
CA LEU A 96 9.82 28.86 0.64
C LEU A 96 11.01 27.88 0.65
N LEU A 97 11.87 27.99 1.67
CA LEU A 97 13.04 27.13 1.87
C LEU A 97 12.86 26.20 3.08
N SER A 98 11.67 26.22 3.70
CA SER A 98 11.33 25.33 4.79
C SER A 98 11.00 23.96 4.22
N ASP A 99 11.57 22.91 4.80
CA ASP A 99 11.17 21.55 4.49
C ASP A 99 9.68 21.40 4.80
N VAL A 100 8.89 21.13 3.76
CA VAL A 100 7.50 20.77 3.93
C VAL A 100 7.50 19.40 4.57
N GLU A 101 7.18 19.32 5.86
CA GLU A 101 7.07 18.05 6.56
C GLU A 101 6.03 17.18 5.84
N LEU A 102 6.46 16.09 5.20
CA LEU A 102 5.56 15.29 4.35
C LEU A 102 4.39 14.68 5.16
N ALA A 103 4.58 14.49 6.46
CA ALA A 103 3.53 14.08 7.40
C ALA A 103 2.43 15.15 7.59
N ALA A 104 2.74 16.42 7.31
CA ALA A 104 1.80 17.53 7.30
C ALA A 104 1.01 17.62 5.96
N THR A 105 1.56 17.14 4.84
CA THR A 105 0.96 17.26 3.48
C THR A 105 -0.26 16.38 3.18
N GLY A 106 -0.77 15.64 4.17
CA GLY A 106 -1.98 14.83 4.01
C GLY A 106 -1.71 13.43 3.47
N ALA A 107 -2.76 12.63 3.33
CA ALA A 107 -2.68 11.23 2.89
C ALA A 107 -3.76 10.91 1.86
N PHE A 108 -3.42 10.04 0.90
CA PHE A 108 -4.37 9.59 -0.11
C PHE A 108 -5.44 8.69 0.49
N GLY A 109 -6.69 9.07 0.30
CA GLY A 109 -7.86 8.30 0.67
C GLY A 109 -8.74 8.00 -0.54
N ARG A 110 -9.22 6.76 -0.63
CA ARG A 110 -10.28 6.38 -1.55
C ARG A 110 -11.63 6.67 -0.95
N GLU A 111 -12.54 7.06 -1.82
CA GLU A 111 -13.95 7.30 -1.54
C GLU A 111 -14.76 6.70 -2.69
N PHE A 112 -15.95 6.21 -2.38
CA PHE A 112 -16.88 5.80 -3.43
C PHE A 112 -17.37 7.05 -4.16
N ARG A 113 -16.94 7.20 -5.42
CA ARG A 113 -17.37 8.31 -6.29
C ARG A 113 -18.69 8.05 -6.99
N ILE A 114 -19.11 6.79 -7.05
CA ILE A 114 -20.41 6.40 -7.55
C ILE A 114 -21.51 6.74 -6.55
N ARG A 115 -22.63 7.23 -7.03
CA ARG A 115 -23.81 7.48 -6.20
C ARG A 115 -24.49 6.19 -5.79
N GLY A 116 -25.16 6.20 -4.65
CA GLY A 116 -25.88 5.05 -4.11
C GLY A 116 -26.95 4.52 -5.06
N GLU A 117 -27.69 5.41 -5.71
CA GLU A 117 -28.71 5.08 -6.72
C GLU A 117 -28.09 4.36 -7.93
N GLU A 118 -26.97 4.90 -8.44
CA GLU A 118 -26.23 4.34 -9.57
C GLU A 118 -25.61 2.99 -9.20
N LEU A 119 -25.09 2.86 -7.98
CA LEU A 119 -24.57 1.60 -7.44
C LEU A 119 -25.69 0.54 -7.41
N CYS A 120 -26.85 0.86 -6.85
CA CYS A 120 -27.99 -0.05 -6.80
C CYS A 120 -28.45 -0.47 -8.19
N ALA A 121 -28.59 0.49 -9.12
CA ALA A 121 -29.01 0.20 -10.48
C ALA A 121 -28.01 -0.69 -11.22
N ALA A 122 -26.71 -0.45 -11.04
CA ALA A 122 -25.66 -1.28 -11.62
C ALA A 122 -25.66 -2.71 -11.06
N PHE A 123 -25.91 -2.87 -9.76
CA PHE A 123 -26.05 -4.19 -9.14
C PHE A 123 -27.30 -4.93 -9.64
N ASP A 124 -28.43 -4.23 -9.77
CA ASP A 124 -29.67 -4.81 -10.30
C ASP A 124 -29.48 -5.27 -11.76
N ALA A 125 -28.85 -4.43 -12.59
CA ALA A 125 -28.50 -4.77 -13.97
C ALA A 125 -27.50 -5.95 -14.06
N ALA A 126 -26.65 -6.12 -13.05
CA ALA A 126 -25.78 -7.29 -12.91
C ALA A 126 -26.51 -8.53 -12.35
N GLY A 127 -27.83 -8.49 -12.15
CA GLY A 127 -28.63 -9.61 -11.65
C GLY A 127 -28.61 -9.78 -10.13
N ILE A 128 -28.13 -8.78 -9.39
CA ILE A 128 -28.19 -8.72 -7.92
C ILE A 128 -29.37 -7.81 -7.55
N ARG A 129 -30.55 -8.43 -7.50
CA ARG A 129 -31.84 -7.74 -7.29
C ARG A 129 -31.84 -7.00 -5.95
N ASN A 130 -32.21 -5.72 -5.98
CA ASN A 130 -32.24 -4.87 -4.79
C ASN A 130 -33.41 -3.88 -4.85
N ASP A 131 -33.69 -3.24 -3.71
CA ASP A 131 -34.81 -2.32 -3.56
C ASP A 131 -34.48 -0.86 -3.96
N GLY A 132 -33.35 -0.64 -4.63
CA GLY A 132 -32.84 0.71 -4.89
C GLY A 132 -32.25 1.39 -3.65
N TRP A 133 -31.84 2.64 -3.82
CA TRP A 133 -31.30 3.46 -2.73
C TRP A 133 -32.45 4.10 -1.96
N LYS A 134 -32.66 3.66 -0.71
CA LYS A 134 -33.79 4.12 0.11
C LYS A 134 -33.37 4.45 1.53
N PRO A 135 -34.15 5.24 2.27
CA PRO A 135 -33.91 5.46 3.69
C PRO A 135 -33.84 4.13 4.46
N GLY A 136 -32.89 4.03 5.38
CA GLY A 136 -32.67 2.85 6.19
C GLY A 136 -33.83 2.59 7.13
N GLN A 137 -34.10 1.31 7.40
CA GLN A 137 -35.26 0.92 8.21
C GLN A 137 -35.26 1.51 9.63
N PHE A 138 -34.07 1.70 10.21
CA PHE A 138 -33.91 2.12 11.61
C PHE A 138 -33.40 3.55 11.79
N ASP A 139 -32.82 4.15 10.74
CA ASP A 139 -32.30 5.51 10.78
C ASP A 139 -32.54 6.19 9.42
N PRO A 140 -33.46 7.18 9.34
CA PRO A 140 -33.75 7.88 8.10
C PRO A 140 -32.58 8.77 7.62
N LYS A 141 -31.57 9.02 8.47
CA LYS A 141 -30.35 9.74 8.08
C LYS A 141 -29.35 8.85 7.35
N ILE A 142 -29.58 7.54 7.35
CA ILE A 142 -28.79 6.59 6.58
C ILE A 142 -29.65 6.16 5.41
N SER A 143 -29.09 6.12 4.22
CA SER A 143 -29.71 5.45 3.09
C SER A 143 -28.96 4.16 2.79
N GLU A 144 -29.69 3.15 2.35
CA GLU A 144 -29.15 1.83 2.10
C GLU A 144 -29.74 1.19 0.84
N CYS A 145 -28.89 0.38 0.22
CA CYS A 145 -29.21 -0.55 -0.84
C CYS A 145 -29.12 -1.94 -0.23
N LEU A 146 -30.18 -2.74 -0.28
CA LEU A 146 -30.19 -4.09 0.27
C LEU A 146 -30.60 -5.10 -0.79
N SER A 147 -29.88 -6.21 -0.84
CA SER A 147 -30.18 -7.38 -1.66
C SER A 147 -30.04 -8.62 -0.80
N GLU A 148 -31.05 -9.48 -0.85
CA GLU A 148 -31.00 -10.80 -0.23
C GLU A 148 -31.46 -11.84 -1.26
N THR A 149 -30.58 -12.78 -1.54
CA THR A 149 -30.87 -13.92 -2.41
C THR A 149 -30.77 -15.18 -1.56
N VAL A 150 -31.90 -15.83 -1.31
CA VAL A 150 -31.97 -17.13 -0.65
C VAL A 150 -32.18 -18.20 -1.72
N LEU A 151 -31.28 -19.16 -1.77
CA LEU A 151 -31.34 -20.30 -2.67
C LEU A 151 -31.68 -21.53 -1.81
N ALA A 152 -32.97 -21.81 -1.72
CA ALA A 152 -33.46 -22.94 -0.96
C ALA A 152 -32.94 -24.25 -1.57
N ASP A 153 -32.43 -25.12 -0.70
CA ASP A 153 -32.16 -26.49 -1.08
C ASP A 153 -33.41 -27.33 -0.76
N ASN A 154 -33.96 -28.00 -1.77
CA ASN A 154 -35.12 -28.87 -1.56
C ASN A 154 -34.72 -30.16 -0.83
N GLU A 155 -33.41 -30.43 -0.71
CA GLU A 155 -32.86 -31.57 0.02
C GLU A 155 -32.28 -31.13 1.37
N ALA A 156 -32.89 -31.61 2.45
CA ALA A 156 -32.77 -31.12 3.82
C ALA A 156 -31.39 -31.29 4.51
N ALA A 157 -30.31 -31.59 3.79
CA ALA A 157 -29.02 -31.95 4.37
C ALA A 157 -27.97 -30.81 4.36
N GLY A 158 -28.07 -29.83 3.46
CA GLY A 158 -27.00 -28.82 3.24
C GLY A 158 -27.18 -27.48 3.97
N GLY A 159 -28.36 -27.17 4.50
CA GLY A 159 -28.72 -25.82 4.92
C GLY A 159 -28.96 -24.87 3.72
N ASN A 160 -29.65 -23.76 3.95
CA ASN A 160 -29.98 -22.83 2.86
C ASN A 160 -28.73 -22.04 2.43
N ALA A 161 -28.43 -22.06 1.12
CA ALA A 161 -27.45 -21.17 0.55
C ALA A 161 -28.03 -19.75 0.46
N SER A 162 -27.22 -18.74 0.75
CA SER A 162 -27.67 -17.36 0.62
C SER A 162 -26.54 -16.40 0.35
N PHE A 163 -26.89 -15.33 -0.35
CA PHE A 163 -26.04 -14.18 -0.59
C PHE A 163 -26.77 -12.92 -0.14
N PHE A 164 -26.12 -12.14 0.70
CA PHE A 164 -26.62 -10.87 1.20
C PHE A 164 -25.67 -9.75 0.81
N PHE A 165 -26.20 -8.65 0.31
CA PHE A 165 -25.45 -7.44 0.02
C PHE A 165 -26.14 -6.24 0.66
N THR A 166 -25.34 -5.37 1.26
CA THR A 166 -25.79 -4.06 1.71
C THR A 166 -24.75 -2.99 1.38
N ALA A 167 -25.19 -1.91 0.76
CA ALA A 167 -24.45 -0.66 0.69
C ALA A 167 -25.15 0.37 1.58
N LYS A 168 -24.39 1.12 2.37
CA LYS A 168 -24.92 2.15 3.27
C LYS A 168 -24.23 3.48 3.03
N GLY A 169 -24.96 4.56 3.26
CA GLY A 169 -24.50 5.89 2.93
C GLY A 169 -25.43 7.01 3.40
N THR A 170 -25.29 8.18 2.80
CA THR A 170 -26.12 9.35 3.09
C THR A 170 -27.34 9.41 2.17
N PRO A 171 -28.39 10.17 2.54
CA PRO A 171 -29.54 10.43 1.67
C PRO A 171 -29.19 11.21 0.40
N GLY A 172 -28.03 11.87 0.37
CA GLY A 172 -27.50 12.53 -0.83
C GLY A 172 -26.83 11.57 -1.83
N GLY A 173 -26.87 10.27 -1.58
CA GLY A 173 -26.31 9.24 -2.46
C GLY A 173 -24.83 8.95 -2.20
N GLU A 174 -24.21 9.49 -1.15
CA GLU A 174 -22.80 9.17 -0.85
C GLU A 174 -22.69 7.79 -0.23
N VAL A 175 -21.94 6.88 -0.85
CA VAL A 175 -21.74 5.54 -0.33
C VAL A 175 -20.63 5.56 0.72
N ALA A 176 -20.95 5.12 1.93
CA ALA A 176 -20.02 5.07 3.06
C ALA A 176 -19.43 3.67 3.29
N SER A 177 -20.16 2.61 2.98
CA SER A 177 -19.68 1.24 3.17
C SER A 177 -20.42 0.24 2.29
N ILE A 178 -19.75 -0.86 1.97
CA ILE A 178 -20.35 -2.03 1.33
C ILE A 178 -20.04 -3.25 2.20
N ARG A 179 -21.05 -4.06 2.47
CA ARG A 179 -20.92 -5.34 3.17
C ARG A 179 -21.63 -6.42 2.37
N MET A 180 -20.98 -7.56 2.25
CA MET A 180 -21.56 -8.77 1.67
C MET A 180 -21.44 -9.91 2.67
N LYS A 181 -22.42 -10.79 2.71
CA LYS A 181 -22.39 -12.02 3.49
C LYS A 181 -22.74 -13.19 2.58
N LEU A 182 -21.97 -14.26 2.70
CA LEU A 182 -22.14 -15.49 1.95
C LEU A 182 -22.40 -16.63 2.92
N MET A 183 -23.40 -17.46 2.63
CA MET A 183 -23.57 -18.80 3.18
C MET A 183 -23.58 -19.77 2.00
N ALA A 184 -22.49 -20.53 1.85
CA ALA A 184 -22.27 -21.40 0.68
C ALA A 184 -22.00 -22.83 1.12
N PRO A 185 -23.00 -23.64 1.49
CA PRO A 185 -22.80 -25.07 1.73
C PRO A 185 -22.25 -25.78 0.48
N GLU A 186 -21.71 -26.99 0.64
CA GLU A 186 -21.19 -27.82 -0.47
C GLU A 186 -22.32 -28.42 -1.32
N THR A 187 -23.11 -27.55 -1.93
CA THR A 187 -24.25 -27.87 -2.79
C THR A 187 -24.24 -26.99 -4.03
N GLU A 188 -25.04 -27.33 -5.05
CA GLU A 188 -25.15 -26.53 -6.27
C GLU A 188 -25.63 -25.09 -5.98
N GLN A 189 -26.53 -24.94 -5.02
CA GLN A 189 -27.04 -23.66 -4.56
C GLN A 189 -25.96 -22.87 -3.82
N GLY A 190 -25.10 -23.53 -3.04
CA GLY A 190 -23.96 -22.90 -2.40
C GLY A 190 -22.96 -22.35 -3.41
N GLU A 191 -22.66 -23.11 -4.46
CA GLU A 191 -21.83 -22.65 -5.58
C GLU A 191 -22.48 -21.49 -6.35
N ALA A 192 -23.81 -21.50 -6.51
CA ALA A 192 -24.54 -20.38 -7.11
C ALA A 192 -24.47 -19.11 -6.25
N ALA A 193 -24.62 -19.21 -4.92
CA ALA A 193 -24.44 -18.08 -4.01
C ALA A 193 -22.99 -17.55 -4.03
N HIS A 194 -22.01 -18.45 -4.11
CA HIS A 194 -20.60 -18.07 -4.22
C HIS A 194 -20.30 -17.30 -5.51
N ARG A 195 -20.84 -17.74 -6.66
CA ARG A 195 -20.75 -16.99 -7.93
C ARG A 195 -21.35 -15.58 -7.82
N LEU A 196 -22.44 -15.39 -7.06
CA LEU A 196 -23.02 -14.07 -6.82
C LEU A 196 -22.06 -13.16 -6.03
N LEU A 197 -21.37 -13.69 -5.00
CA LEU A 197 -20.37 -12.94 -4.25
C LEU A 197 -19.22 -12.46 -5.15
N VAL A 198 -18.66 -13.37 -5.97
CA VAL A 198 -17.55 -13.03 -6.88
C VAL A 198 -18.00 -11.96 -7.87
N LYS A 199 -19.17 -12.15 -8.51
CA LYS A 199 -19.75 -11.18 -9.44
C LYS A 199 -20.00 -9.82 -8.78
N ALA A 200 -20.49 -9.80 -7.54
CA ALA A 200 -20.72 -8.59 -6.78
C ALA A 200 -19.39 -7.83 -6.53
N LEU A 201 -18.33 -8.54 -6.17
CA LEU A 201 -17.02 -7.94 -5.93
C LEU A 201 -16.39 -7.41 -7.23
N GLU A 202 -16.51 -8.14 -8.34
CA GLU A 202 -16.11 -7.67 -9.67
C GLU A 202 -16.87 -6.40 -10.06
N GLN A 203 -18.18 -6.36 -9.79
CA GLN A 203 -19.01 -5.18 -10.05
C GLN A 203 -18.53 -3.96 -9.24
N VAL A 204 -18.15 -4.14 -7.96
CA VAL A 204 -17.55 -3.04 -7.18
C VAL A 204 -16.28 -2.54 -7.86
N ILE A 205 -15.40 -3.43 -8.31
CA ILE A 205 -14.14 -3.05 -8.96
C ILE A 205 -14.40 -2.35 -10.29
N ALA A 206 -15.38 -2.81 -11.08
CA ALA A 206 -15.77 -2.18 -12.34
C ALA A 206 -16.31 -0.76 -12.12
N LEU A 207 -17.12 -0.54 -11.09
CA LEU A 207 -17.71 0.77 -10.81
C LEU A 207 -16.71 1.75 -10.18
N THR A 208 -15.78 1.24 -9.36
CA THR A 208 -14.79 2.07 -8.65
C THR A 208 -13.47 2.23 -9.39
N GLN A 209 -13.19 1.38 -10.38
CA GLN A 209 -11.92 1.26 -11.08
C GLN A 209 -10.72 0.95 -10.17
N TRP A 210 -10.95 0.41 -8.97
CA TRP A 210 -9.89 0.01 -8.02
C TRP A 210 -9.26 -1.33 -8.41
N ARG A 211 -8.49 -1.33 -9.50
CA ARG A 211 -7.91 -2.55 -10.12
C ARG A 211 -6.97 -3.34 -9.21
N ASP A 212 -6.35 -2.69 -8.23
CA ASP A 212 -5.51 -3.35 -7.22
C ASP A 212 -6.29 -4.28 -6.30
N LEU A 213 -7.63 -4.19 -6.27
CA LEU A 213 -8.49 -5.12 -5.56
C LEU A 213 -8.76 -6.42 -6.33
N ALA A 214 -8.19 -6.61 -7.53
CA ALA A 214 -8.32 -7.87 -8.28
C ALA A 214 -7.80 -9.08 -7.49
N ILE A 215 -6.82 -8.88 -6.60
CA ILE A 215 -6.35 -9.93 -5.69
C ILE A 215 -7.45 -10.37 -4.71
N ALA A 216 -8.34 -9.46 -4.31
CA ALA A 216 -9.47 -9.83 -3.46
C ALA A 216 -10.48 -10.71 -4.21
N VAL A 217 -10.64 -10.51 -5.52
CA VAL A 217 -11.47 -11.38 -6.37
C VAL A 217 -10.88 -12.78 -6.41
N SER A 218 -9.58 -12.92 -6.71
CA SER A 218 -8.96 -14.25 -6.76
C SER A 218 -8.99 -14.97 -5.42
N LYS A 219 -8.90 -14.26 -4.29
CA LYS A 219 -9.09 -14.83 -2.95
C LYS A 219 -10.54 -15.23 -2.68
N ALA A 220 -11.50 -14.42 -3.12
CA ALA A 220 -12.93 -14.74 -3.03
C ALA A 220 -13.30 -15.96 -3.90
N GLU A 221 -12.72 -16.12 -5.09
CA GLU A 221 -12.92 -17.28 -5.97
C GLU A 221 -12.55 -18.61 -5.31
N VAL A 222 -11.54 -18.63 -4.45
CA VAL A 222 -11.10 -19.83 -3.73
C VAL A 222 -11.55 -19.85 -2.26
N LEU A 223 -12.43 -18.93 -1.86
CA LEU A 223 -12.93 -18.80 -0.48
C LEU A 223 -11.81 -18.70 0.57
N GLU A 224 -10.71 -18.02 0.24
CA GLU A 224 -9.59 -17.80 1.16
C GLU A 224 -9.70 -16.43 1.83
N ASP A 225 -9.47 -16.40 3.15
CA ASP A 225 -9.42 -15.17 3.92
C ASP A 225 -8.45 -14.15 3.31
N PHE A 226 -8.88 -12.90 3.25
CA PHE A 226 -8.09 -11.80 2.74
C PHE A 226 -8.36 -10.51 3.52
N HIS A 227 -7.30 -9.80 3.87
CA HIS A 227 -7.40 -8.50 4.51
C HIS A 227 -6.36 -7.54 3.95
N SER A 228 -6.82 -6.35 3.57
CA SER A 228 -5.94 -5.27 3.15
C SER A 228 -6.43 -3.93 3.67
N VAL A 229 -5.47 -3.08 4.02
CA VAL A 229 -5.70 -1.66 4.30
C VAL A 229 -4.71 -0.87 3.45
N ARG A 230 -5.18 -0.25 2.37
CA ARG A 230 -4.35 0.51 1.44
C ARG A 230 -5.12 1.73 0.93
N PHE A 231 -4.43 2.85 0.73
CA PHE A 231 -5.01 4.09 0.20
C PHE A 231 -6.28 4.53 0.93
N GLY A 232 -6.32 4.36 2.26
CA GLY A 232 -7.49 4.76 3.04
C GLY A 232 -8.73 3.90 2.84
N LEU A 233 -8.58 2.69 2.30
CA LEU A 233 -9.64 1.71 2.13
C LEU A 233 -9.28 0.45 2.90
N SER A 234 -10.21 -0.06 3.70
CA SER A 234 -10.14 -1.39 4.31
C SER A 234 -11.04 -2.33 3.53
N LEU A 235 -10.47 -3.44 3.06
CA LEU A 235 -11.20 -4.56 2.51
C LEU A 235 -10.87 -5.80 3.35
N ARG A 236 -11.90 -6.42 3.92
CA ARG A 236 -11.79 -7.64 4.72
C ARG A 236 -12.77 -8.67 4.22
N PHE A 237 -12.26 -9.82 3.80
CA PHE A 237 -13.00 -11.02 3.46
C PHE A 237 -12.55 -12.12 4.42
N ALA A 238 -13.45 -12.64 5.24
CA ALA A 238 -13.10 -13.63 6.25
C ALA A 238 -14.27 -14.57 6.55
N HIS A 239 -13.96 -15.83 6.85
CA HIS A 239 -14.95 -16.79 7.34
C HIS A 239 -15.49 -16.42 8.73
N GLU A 240 -16.73 -16.84 9.01
CA GLU A 240 -17.31 -16.79 10.35
C GLU A 240 -16.80 -17.98 11.18
N PHE A 241 -16.42 -17.72 12.44
CA PHE A 241 -15.83 -18.73 13.34
C PHE A 241 -16.67 -20.01 13.51
N SER A 242 -17.98 -19.95 13.29
CA SER A 242 -18.91 -21.05 13.52
C SER A 242 -19.24 -21.90 12.29
N ALA A 243 -18.86 -21.49 11.08
CA ALA A 243 -19.20 -22.21 9.85
C ALA A 243 -18.15 -22.01 8.76
N MET A 244 -17.51 -23.12 8.34
CA MET A 244 -16.36 -23.10 7.42
C MET A 244 -16.64 -22.43 6.06
N ARG A 245 -17.90 -22.43 5.57
CA ARG A 245 -18.27 -21.79 4.31
C ARG A 245 -19.20 -20.59 4.44
N ASN A 246 -19.21 -19.95 5.60
CA ASN A 246 -19.88 -18.68 5.80
C ASN A 246 -18.85 -17.56 5.83
N PHE A 247 -19.00 -16.56 4.97
CA PHE A 247 -18.03 -15.47 4.84
C PHE A 247 -18.68 -14.11 5.00
N ASN A 248 -17.94 -13.16 5.56
CA ASN A 248 -18.24 -11.75 5.51
C ASN A 248 -17.19 -11.02 4.69
N LEU A 249 -17.67 -10.19 3.75
CA LEU A 249 -16.87 -9.22 3.04
C LEU A 249 -17.28 -7.82 3.49
N VAL A 250 -16.31 -6.97 3.85
CA VAL A 250 -16.54 -5.58 4.24
C VAL A 250 -15.57 -4.69 3.49
N ILE A 251 -16.09 -3.68 2.80
CA ILE A 251 -15.34 -2.61 2.13
C ILE A 251 -15.70 -1.29 2.80
N LEU A 252 -14.71 -0.64 3.39
CA LEU A 252 -14.89 0.56 4.19
C LEU A 252 -13.76 1.57 3.94
N PRO A 253 -14.04 2.78 3.42
CA PRO A 253 -13.13 3.90 3.50
C PRO A 253 -12.81 4.21 4.96
N VAL A 254 -11.53 4.15 5.33
CA VAL A 254 -11.06 4.36 6.70
C VAL A 254 -10.42 5.75 6.85
N SER A 255 -10.90 6.56 7.79
CA SER A 255 -10.24 7.82 8.18
C SER A 255 -9.48 7.64 9.48
N ARG A 256 -8.44 6.79 9.48
CA ARG A 256 -7.73 6.43 10.71
C ARG A 256 -6.63 7.40 11.11
N THR A 257 -6.24 8.34 10.23
CA THR A 257 -5.11 9.24 10.47
C THR A 257 -5.52 10.69 10.33
N SER A 258 -4.90 11.56 11.13
CA SER A 258 -5.11 13.02 11.03
C SER A 258 -4.73 13.55 9.65
N ALA A 259 -3.76 12.93 8.98
CA ALA A 259 -3.37 13.25 7.61
C ALA A 259 -4.51 12.99 6.60
N MET A 260 -5.23 11.87 6.73
CA MET A 260 -6.39 11.59 5.88
C MET A 260 -7.55 12.56 6.16
N THR A 261 -7.80 12.88 7.43
CA THR A 261 -8.82 13.87 7.80
C THR A 261 -8.51 15.23 7.17
N ARG A 262 -7.24 15.68 7.24
CA ARG A 262 -6.80 16.92 6.58
C ARG A 262 -6.98 16.87 5.07
N SER A 263 -6.58 15.78 4.42
CA SER A 263 -6.77 15.62 2.96
C SER A 263 -8.23 15.66 2.56
N ARG A 264 -9.12 14.97 3.28
CA ARG A 264 -10.56 15.03 2.98
C ARG A 264 -11.11 16.43 3.15
N ALA A 265 -10.78 17.10 4.26
CA ALA A 265 -11.18 18.50 4.46
C ALA A 265 -10.64 19.44 3.37
N PHE A 266 -9.40 19.22 2.91
CA PHE A 266 -8.80 20.00 1.83
C PHE A 266 -9.41 19.71 0.46
N PHE A 267 -9.97 18.53 0.22
CA PHE A 267 -10.64 18.19 -1.05
C PHE A 267 -12.16 18.28 -1.00
N ASP A 268 -12.72 18.60 0.17
CA ASP A 268 -14.14 18.89 0.34
C ASP A 268 -14.45 20.26 -0.25
N SER A 269 -14.75 20.29 -1.54
CA SER A 269 -15.04 21.52 -2.26
C SER A 269 -16.22 22.29 -1.67
N ALA A 270 -17.12 21.64 -0.92
CA ALA A 270 -18.20 22.35 -0.24
C ALA A 270 -17.67 23.26 0.89
N GLY A 271 -16.56 22.88 1.54
CA GLY A 271 -16.00 23.61 2.67
C GLY A 271 -15.02 24.73 2.33
N TRP A 272 -14.31 24.65 1.19
CA TRP A 272 -13.28 25.63 0.81
C TRP A 272 -13.43 26.21 -0.60
N LEU A 273 -14.25 25.60 -1.45
CA LEU A 273 -14.55 26.07 -2.79
C LEU A 273 -16.06 26.26 -2.96
N GLU A 274 -16.68 26.98 -2.02
CA GLU A 274 -18.07 27.44 -2.17
C GLU A 274 -18.18 28.21 -3.50
N LEU A 275 -18.80 27.60 -4.49
CA LEU A 275 -19.00 28.15 -5.82
C LEU A 275 -20.06 29.28 -5.94
N PRO A 276 -20.36 30.11 -4.91
CA PRO A 276 -21.02 31.39 -5.15
C PRO A 276 -20.32 32.57 -4.44
N SER A 277 -19.25 33.09 -5.04
CA SER A 277 -18.89 34.52 -4.90
C SER A 277 -17.91 35.01 -5.98
N VAL A 278 -17.15 34.11 -6.62
CA VAL A 278 -16.25 34.50 -7.72
C VAL A 278 -17.05 34.94 -8.95
N ILE A 279 -18.10 34.21 -9.34
CA ILE A 279 -18.98 34.59 -10.47
C ILE A 279 -19.67 35.93 -10.19
N ALA A 280 -20.12 36.17 -8.95
CA ALA A 280 -20.72 37.44 -8.54
C ALA A 280 -19.73 38.62 -8.52
N ARG A 281 -18.41 38.33 -8.52
CA ARG A 281 -17.31 39.31 -8.57
C ARG A 281 -16.67 39.42 -9.94
N LEU A 282 -17.12 38.66 -10.95
CA LEU A 282 -16.58 38.78 -12.30
C LEU A 282 -17.03 40.09 -12.93
N PRO A 283 -16.11 40.83 -13.57
CA PRO A 283 -16.48 41.96 -14.42
C PRO A 283 -17.51 41.55 -15.48
N ALA A 284 -18.44 42.46 -15.80
CA ALA A 284 -19.55 42.18 -16.71
C ALA A 284 -19.10 41.64 -18.09
N PHE A 285 -17.92 42.02 -18.57
CA PHE A 285 -17.37 41.57 -19.84
C PHE A 285 -16.88 40.10 -19.83
N LEU A 286 -16.65 39.49 -18.66
CA LEU A 286 -16.27 38.08 -18.55
C LEU A 286 -17.48 37.15 -18.37
N LEU A 287 -18.64 37.67 -17.96
CA LEU A 287 -19.85 36.88 -17.74
C LEU A 287 -20.29 36.04 -18.96
N PRO A 288 -20.22 36.54 -20.22
CA PRO A 288 -20.60 35.76 -21.41
C PRO A 288 -19.65 34.58 -21.70
N HIS A 289 -18.45 34.59 -21.13
CA HIS A 289 -17.42 33.57 -21.33
C HIS A 289 -17.37 32.55 -20.17
N VAL A 290 -18.19 32.72 -19.14
CA VAL A 290 -18.32 31.75 -18.06
C VAL A 290 -19.06 30.53 -18.60
N VAL A 291 -18.32 29.46 -18.82
CA VAL A 291 -18.93 28.15 -19.05
C VAL A 291 -19.56 27.72 -17.74
N ARG A 292 -20.89 27.76 -17.66
CA ARG A 292 -21.62 27.10 -16.59
C ARG A 292 -21.31 25.61 -16.71
N THR A 293 -20.46 25.10 -15.81
CA THR A 293 -20.51 23.69 -15.47
C THR A 293 -21.73 23.54 -14.58
N GLU A 294 -22.89 23.30 -15.18
CA GLU A 294 -24.00 22.81 -14.38
C GLU A 294 -23.53 21.49 -13.76
N PRO A 295 -23.56 21.32 -12.42
CA PRO A 295 -23.46 19.99 -11.87
C PRO A 295 -24.57 19.19 -12.55
N SER A 296 -24.20 18.09 -13.23
CA SER A 296 -25.12 17.21 -13.95
C SER A 296 -26.44 17.10 -13.17
N SER A 297 -27.49 17.72 -13.73
CA SER A 297 -28.74 17.91 -13.03
C SER A 297 -29.33 16.54 -12.70
N ALA A 298 -29.42 16.22 -11.42
CA ALA A 298 -30.44 15.29 -10.96
C ALA A 298 -31.80 15.97 -11.23
N MET A 299 -32.51 15.43 -12.23
CA MET A 299 -33.94 15.45 -12.58
C MET A 299 -34.88 16.55 -12.03
N PRO A 300 -35.83 17.07 -12.84
CA PRO A 300 -36.83 18.04 -12.39
C PRO A 300 -37.84 17.44 -11.39
N PRO A 301 -38.50 18.27 -10.57
CA PRO A 301 -39.61 17.79 -9.74
C PRO A 301 -40.78 17.37 -10.64
N SER A 302 -41.26 16.15 -10.45
CA SER A 302 -42.51 15.66 -11.06
C SER A 302 -43.72 16.08 -10.20
N PRO A 303 -44.91 16.24 -10.82
CA PRO A 303 -46.13 16.80 -10.20
C PRO A 303 -46.74 15.95 -9.08
#